data_AF-A0A7Z0WQ19-F1
#
_entry.id   AF-A0A7Z0WQ19-F1
#
_cell.length_a   1.000
_cell.length_b   1.000
_cell.length_c   1.000
_cell.angle_alpha   90.00
_cell.angle_beta   90.00
_cell.angle_gamma   90.00
#
_symmetry.space_group_name_H-M   'P 1'
#
loop_
_entity.id
_entity.type
_entity.pdbx_description
1 polymer ?
#
loop_
_entity_poly.entity_id
_entity_poly.type
_entity_poly.pdbx_seq_one_letter_code
_entity_poly.pdbx_strand_id
1 'polypeptide(L)'
;MARNDDVEVLAVAGHDVRITSPGKVFFPERGETKLDLARYYLAVADPLMAAMGGRPVMLQRFPNGVGGSSFFQKRVAATKADPWLTTATVETPNGTTSSALVAVDLAHVLWAVNMGCLGFHVWPNTAADPDHADELRVDLDPAPGVGFPMIREAAAEVRALLAELGIACFPKTTGNRGLHVYVRLEPRWDGYTVRAASVAMARELERRRPDLLTASWWKEERGERVFVDFNQNAPHRTVFGAWSVRANPHGQVSAPFTWDELSDVEPPDLTVATVPPRVARDGDPWAAMTPQSLDPLLELHERDMAAGLMDAPWPPVYPKMPNEPPRVAPSRARKDTD
;
A
#
# COMPACT_ATOMS: atom_id res chain seq x y z
N MET A 1 35.37 -10.33 0.82
CA MET A 1 34.49 -11.43 0.35
C MET A 1 33.89 -12.08 1.60
N ALA A 2 32.68 -11.67 1.99
CA ALA A 2 31.96 -12.36 3.08
C ALA A 2 31.68 -13.80 2.62
N ARG A 3 31.94 -14.80 3.48
CA ARG A 3 31.66 -16.20 3.15
C ARG A 3 30.15 -16.36 2.97
N ASN A 4 29.76 -17.07 1.92
CA ASN A 4 28.37 -17.22 1.51
C ASN A 4 27.54 -18.08 2.49
N ASP A 5 28.15 -18.55 3.59
CA ASP A 5 27.61 -19.52 4.54
C ASP A 5 27.30 -18.93 5.93
N ASP A 6 27.55 -17.64 6.16
CA ASP A 6 27.22 -17.01 7.45
C ASP A 6 25.69 -16.98 7.65
N VAL A 7 25.25 -17.31 8.87
CA VAL A 7 23.84 -17.30 9.27
C VAL A 7 23.70 -16.63 10.61
N GLU A 8 22.83 -15.62 10.67
CA GLU A 8 22.37 -15.03 11.92
C GLU A 8 21.04 -15.69 12.32
N VAL A 9 20.84 -15.98 13.60
CA VAL A 9 19.57 -16.48 14.13
C VAL A 9 18.95 -15.42 15.02
N LEU A 10 17.72 -15.02 14.71
CA LEU A 10 16.94 -14.02 15.44
C LEU A 10 15.79 -14.71 16.16
N ALA A 11 15.77 -14.65 17.49
CA ALA A 11 14.66 -15.15 18.31
C ALA A 11 13.54 -14.10 18.35
N VAL A 12 12.44 -14.37 17.64
CA VAL A 12 11.36 -13.38 17.41
C VAL A 12 10.01 -14.09 17.46
N ALA A 13 9.04 -13.53 18.19
CA ALA A 13 7.69 -14.09 18.33
C ALA A 13 7.67 -15.59 18.73
N GLY A 14 8.65 -16.04 19.50
CA GLY A 14 8.77 -17.46 19.91
C GLY A 14 9.40 -18.38 18.86
N HIS A 15 9.95 -17.83 17.77
CA HIS A 15 10.59 -18.57 16.69
C HIS A 15 12.07 -18.19 16.52
N ASP A 16 12.91 -19.17 16.19
CA ASP A 16 14.28 -18.95 15.75
C ASP A 16 14.31 -18.75 14.23
N VAL A 17 14.35 -17.48 13.79
CA VAL A 17 14.35 -17.13 12.36
C VAL A 17 15.79 -17.01 11.86
N ARG A 18 16.14 -17.82 10.86
CA ARG A 18 17.47 -17.80 10.22
C ARG A 18 17.55 -16.72 9.14
N ILE A 19 18.54 -15.84 9.24
CA ILE A 19 18.92 -14.88 8.19
C ILE A 19 20.22 -15.36 7.54
N THR A 20 20.11 -15.93 6.34
CA THR A 20 21.27 -16.46 5.59
C THR A 20 21.90 -15.38 4.71
N SER A 21 23.22 -15.45 4.52
CA SER A 21 23.98 -14.40 3.83
C SER A 21 23.69 -12.99 4.40
N PRO A 22 23.79 -12.79 5.73
CA PRO A 22 23.36 -11.57 6.40
C PRO A 22 24.05 -10.32 5.83
N GLY A 23 25.33 -10.43 5.46
CA GLY A 23 26.10 -9.34 4.85
C GLY A 23 25.84 -9.10 3.35
N LYS A 24 24.86 -9.77 2.73
CA LYS A 24 24.48 -9.50 1.34
C LYS A 24 23.90 -8.10 1.25
N VAL A 25 24.52 -7.24 0.45
CA VAL A 25 24.03 -5.87 0.19
C VAL A 25 22.72 -5.92 -0.58
N PHE A 26 21.68 -5.30 -0.02
CA PHE A 26 20.38 -5.15 -0.67
C PHE A 26 20.19 -3.76 -1.27
N PHE A 27 20.79 -2.73 -0.67
CA PHE A 27 20.66 -1.32 -1.06
C PHE A 27 22.05 -0.73 -1.37
N PRO A 28 22.49 -0.73 -2.64
CA PRO A 28 23.89 -0.46 -2.99
C PRO A 28 24.34 0.99 -2.75
N GLU A 29 23.44 1.98 -2.91
CA GLU A 29 23.80 3.40 -2.75
C GLU A 29 24.15 3.80 -1.32
N ARG A 30 23.73 2.98 -0.36
CA ARG A 30 23.86 3.26 1.07
C ARG A 30 24.55 2.11 1.83
N GLY A 31 24.69 0.95 1.20
CA GLY A 31 25.42 -0.21 1.72
C GLY A 31 24.62 -1.09 2.67
N GLU A 32 23.33 -0.83 2.91
CA GLU A 32 22.55 -1.66 3.83
C GLU A 32 22.37 -3.09 3.31
N THR A 33 22.53 -4.01 4.24
CA THR A 33 22.54 -5.45 4.02
C THR A 33 21.19 -6.09 4.30
N LYS A 34 21.07 -7.38 3.99
CA LYS A 34 19.91 -8.20 4.38
C LYS A 34 19.68 -8.16 5.91
N LEU A 35 20.76 -8.21 6.70
CA LEU A 35 20.63 -8.15 8.15
C LEU A 35 20.17 -6.77 8.65
N ASP A 36 20.61 -5.69 8.01
CA ASP A 36 20.14 -4.34 8.34
C ASP A 36 18.64 -4.18 8.06
N LEU A 37 18.14 -4.75 6.96
CA LEU A 37 16.72 -4.81 6.69
C LEU A 37 15.94 -5.62 7.74
N ALA A 38 16.48 -6.76 8.18
CA ALA A 38 15.86 -7.53 9.27
C ALA A 38 15.81 -6.74 10.58
N ARG A 39 16.89 -6.01 10.91
CA ARG A 39 16.97 -5.13 12.09
C ARG A 39 16.04 -3.93 12.00
N TYR A 40 15.84 -3.37 10.80
CA TYR A 40 14.84 -2.35 10.57
C TYR A 40 13.45 -2.85 10.97
N TYR A 41 13.04 -4.02 10.48
CA TYR A 41 11.72 -4.57 10.80
C TYR A 41 11.57 -4.94 12.28
N LEU A 42 12.64 -5.35 12.95
CA LEU A 42 12.67 -5.49 14.40
C LEU A 42 12.41 -4.16 15.13
N ALA A 43 13.00 -3.07 14.65
CA ALA A 43 12.87 -1.78 15.30
C ALA A 43 11.51 -1.10 15.08
N VAL A 44 10.77 -1.49 14.04
CA VAL A 44 9.40 -1.00 13.76
C VAL A 44 8.34 -2.09 13.97
N ALA A 45 8.63 -3.12 14.76
CA ALA A 45 7.80 -4.31 14.91
C ALA A 45 6.34 -3.99 15.28
N ASP A 46 6.15 -3.25 16.37
CA ASP A 46 4.82 -2.94 16.89
C ASP A 46 3.97 -2.14 15.89
N PRO A 47 4.43 -0.99 15.34
CA PRO A 47 3.64 -0.24 14.37
C PRO A 47 3.46 -0.97 13.03
N LEU A 48 4.45 -1.77 12.60
CA LEU A 48 4.29 -2.64 11.43
C LEU A 48 3.16 -3.66 11.63
N MET A 49 3.14 -4.32 12.78
CA MET A 49 2.15 -5.35 13.09
C MET A 49 0.77 -4.75 13.36
N ALA A 50 0.67 -3.53 13.89
CA ALA A 50 -0.60 -2.81 13.99
C ALA A 50 -1.22 -2.52 12.61
N ALA A 51 -0.39 -2.24 11.60
CA ALA A 51 -0.87 -1.95 10.25
C ALA A 51 -1.09 -3.20 9.38
N MET A 52 -0.18 -4.18 9.44
CA MET A 52 -0.13 -5.33 8.52
C MET A 52 -0.57 -6.65 9.17
N GLY A 53 -0.66 -6.70 10.49
CA GLY A 53 -0.92 -7.92 11.25
C GLY A 53 -2.19 -8.64 10.85
N GLY A 54 -2.09 -9.97 10.70
CA GLY A 54 -3.21 -10.83 10.31
C GLY A 54 -3.63 -10.70 8.85
N ARG A 55 -2.95 -9.90 8.02
CA ARG A 55 -3.29 -9.72 6.61
C ARG A 55 -2.51 -10.68 5.69
N PRO A 56 -3.13 -11.19 4.63
CA PRO A 56 -2.41 -11.80 3.52
C PRO A 56 -1.48 -10.79 2.84
N VAL A 57 -0.30 -11.24 2.41
CA VAL A 57 0.70 -10.41 1.72
C VAL A 57 1.25 -11.07 0.47
N MET A 58 1.40 -10.27 -0.58
CA MET A 58 2.08 -10.65 -1.82
C MET A 58 3.51 -10.13 -1.72
N LEU A 59 4.46 -11.02 -1.97
CA LEU A 59 5.87 -10.75 -1.76
C LEU A 59 6.50 -10.31 -3.07
N GLN A 60 7.16 -9.17 -3.09
CA GLN A 60 8.05 -8.78 -4.18
C GLN A 60 9.49 -9.09 -3.78
N ARG A 61 10.06 -10.12 -4.41
CA ARG A 61 11.35 -10.68 -4.01
C ARG A 61 12.46 -10.21 -4.94
N PHE A 62 13.60 -9.88 -4.33
CA PHE A 62 14.85 -9.45 -4.92
C PHE A 62 16.00 -10.26 -4.29
N PRO A 63 16.20 -11.53 -4.68
CA PRO A 63 17.18 -12.41 -4.04
C PRO A 63 18.63 -11.88 -4.05
N ASN A 64 18.92 -10.95 -4.97
CA ASN A 64 20.23 -10.32 -5.16
C ASN A 64 20.19 -8.80 -4.95
N GLY A 65 19.24 -8.30 -4.14
CA GLY A 65 19.09 -6.87 -3.85
C GLY A 65 18.42 -6.10 -4.99
N VAL A 66 18.23 -4.78 -4.79
CA VAL A 66 17.43 -3.92 -5.69
C VAL A 66 18.02 -3.76 -7.09
N GLY A 67 19.33 -3.99 -7.27
CA GLY A 67 19.97 -3.98 -8.59
C GLY A 67 19.82 -5.29 -9.38
N GLY A 68 19.27 -6.34 -8.77
CA GLY A 68 19.05 -7.65 -9.38
C GLY A 68 17.66 -7.82 -10.00
N SER A 69 17.39 -9.04 -10.48
CA SER A 69 16.05 -9.40 -10.95
C SER A 69 15.04 -9.48 -9.80
N SER A 70 13.79 -9.20 -10.12
CA SER A 70 12.68 -9.28 -9.17
C SER A 70 11.53 -10.13 -9.70
N PHE A 71 10.74 -10.68 -8.78
CA PHE A 71 9.50 -11.37 -9.11
C PHE A 71 8.48 -11.24 -7.98
N PHE A 72 7.21 -11.30 -8.35
CA PHE A 72 6.10 -11.35 -7.40
C PHE A 72 5.77 -12.81 -7.06
N GLN A 73 5.65 -13.09 -5.77
CA GLN A 73 5.26 -14.39 -5.23
C GLN A 73 3.97 -14.23 -4.45
N LYS A 74 2.91 -14.84 -4.97
CA LYS A 74 1.64 -15.01 -4.24
C LYS A 74 1.61 -16.33 -3.48
N ARG A 75 1.99 -17.43 -4.14
CA ARG A 75 1.92 -18.78 -3.55
C ARG A 75 3.08 -19.02 -2.59
N VAL A 76 2.76 -19.28 -1.33
CA VAL A 76 3.67 -19.84 -0.33
C VAL A 76 3.25 -21.29 -0.09
N ALA A 77 4.15 -22.22 -0.41
CA ALA A 77 3.92 -23.63 -0.15
C ALA A 77 4.37 -23.96 1.27
N ALA A 78 3.63 -24.83 1.96
CA ALA A 78 4.08 -25.41 3.21
C ALA A 78 5.41 -26.13 2.98
N THR A 79 6.43 -25.79 3.77
CA THR A 79 7.71 -26.49 3.79
C THR A 79 7.85 -27.23 5.11
N LYS A 80 8.60 -28.34 5.13
CA LYS A 80 8.95 -29.00 6.40
C LYS A 80 9.85 -28.13 7.28
N ALA A 81 10.54 -27.16 6.69
CA ALA A 81 11.49 -26.29 7.38
C ALA A 81 10.79 -25.19 8.18
N ASP A 82 9.62 -24.73 7.74
CA ASP A 82 8.90 -23.59 8.33
C ASP A 82 7.44 -23.95 8.64
N PRO A 83 7.17 -24.97 9.50
CA PRO A 83 5.81 -25.46 9.76
C PRO A 83 4.91 -24.45 10.49
N TRP A 84 5.50 -23.38 11.04
CA TRP A 84 4.82 -22.32 11.76
C TRP A 84 4.26 -21.23 10.85
N LEU A 85 4.59 -21.23 9.54
CA LEU A 85 4.07 -20.26 8.60
C LEU A 85 2.57 -20.43 8.41
N THR A 86 1.84 -19.35 8.59
CA THR A 86 0.41 -19.27 8.31
C THR A 86 0.16 -18.75 6.90
N THR A 87 -0.80 -19.36 6.21
CA THR A 87 -1.23 -18.92 4.88
C THR A 87 -2.75 -18.83 4.79
N ALA A 88 -3.25 -17.95 3.93
CA ALA A 88 -4.67 -17.80 3.61
C ALA A 88 -4.90 -17.92 2.10
N THR A 89 -6.06 -18.45 1.72
CA THR A 89 -6.49 -18.47 0.32
C THR A 89 -6.85 -17.06 -0.11
N VAL A 90 -6.18 -16.57 -1.15
CA VAL A 90 -6.52 -15.32 -1.85
C VAL A 90 -6.86 -15.63 -3.29
N GLU A 91 -7.65 -14.75 -3.90
CA GLU A 91 -8.12 -14.91 -5.27
C GLU A 91 -7.69 -13.74 -6.15
N THR A 92 -7.59 -13.97 -7.45
CA THR A 92 -7.55 -12.91 -8.47
C THR A 92 -8.94 -12.61 -9.00
N PRO A 93 -9.16 -11.47 -9.68
CA PRO A 93 -10.48 -11.11 -10.21
C PRO A 93 -11.15 -12.13 -11.14
N ASN A 94 -10.39 -13.09 -11.69
CA ASN A 94 -10.89 -14.19 -12.50
C ASN A 94 -11.12 -15.51 -11.71
N GLY A 95 -11.10 -15.47 -10.37
CA GLY A 95 -11.32 -16.61 -9.49
C GLY A 95 -10.12 -17.56 -9.32
N THR A 96 -8.93 -17.22 -9.81
CA THR A 96 -7.74 -18.08 -9.59
C THR A 96 -7.26 -17.94 -8.16
N THR A 97 -7.25 -19.05 -7.42
CA THR A 97 -6.85 -19.09 -6.01
C THR A 97 -5.34 -19.27 -5.82
N SER A 98 -4.81 -18.77 -4.72
CA SER A 98 -3.43 -18.96 -4.27
C SER A 98 -3.34 -18.92 -2.76
N SER A 99 -2.44 -19.71 -2.18
CA SER A 99 -2.14 -19.64 -0.75
C SER A 99 -1.12 -18.55 -0.49
N ALA A 100 -1.53 -17.40 0.04
CA ALA A 100 -0.65 -16.27 0.36
C ALA A 100 -0.16 -16.33 1.80
N LEU A 101 1.06 -15.84 2.06
CA LEU A 101 1.58 -15.67 3.42
C LEU A 101 0.65 -14.74 4.21
N VAL A 102 0.35 -15.08 5.44
CA VAL A 102 -0.29 -14.17 6.40
C VAL A 102 0.78 -13.60 7.32
N ALA A 103 0.83 -12.28 7.46
CA ALA A 103 1.72 -11.61 8.40
C ALA A 103 1.14 -11.72 9.82
N VAL A 104 1.19 -12.92 10.42
CA VAL A 104 0.62 -13.17 11.77
C VAL A 104 1.46 -12.49 12.86
N ASP A 105 2.77 -12.53 12.70
CA ASP A 105 3.75 -11.94 13.61
C ASP A 105 5.00 -11.47 12.83
N LEU A 106 5.95 -10.90 13.56
CA LEU A 106 7.19 -10.44 12.97
C LEU A 106 8.07 -11.59 12.42
N ALA A 107 7.99 -12.80 12.96
CA ALA A 107 8.76 -13.93 12.44
C ALA A 107 8.37 -14.25 10.98
N HIS A 108 7.07 -14.16 10.64
CA HIS A 108 6.58 -14.34 9.27
C HIS A 108 7.17 -13.29 8.31
N VAL A 109 7.27 -12.04 8.76
CA VAL A 109 7.89 -10.95 7.99
C VAL A 109 9.38 -11.21 7.78
N LEU A 110 10.10 -11.57 8.84
CA LEU A 110 11.54 -11.83 8.77
C LEU A 110 11.88 -13.07 7.93
N TRP A 111 11.01 -14.09 7.93
CA TRP A 111 11.13 -15.21 6.98
C TRP A 111 11.06 -14.71 5.54
N ALA A 112 10.09 -13.85 5.22
CA ALA A 112 9.96 -13.29 3.88
C ALA A 112 11.18 -12.42 3.51
N VAL A 113 11.70 -11.62 4.45
CA VAL A 113 12.95 -10.84 4.28
C VAL A 113 14.14 -11.75 4.00
N ASN A 114 14.27 -12.86 4.74
CA ASN A 114 15.34 -13.84 4.50
C ASN A 114 15.27 -14.43 3.08
N MET A 115 14.05 -14.66 2.59
CA MET A 115 13.74 -15.07 1.22
C MET A 115 13.99 -13.96 0.18
N GLY A 116 14.45 -12.78 0.59
CA GLY A 116 14.74 -11.63 -0.27
C GLY A 116 13.53 -10.78 -0.57
N CYS A 117 12.47 -10.80 0.24
CA CYS A 117 11.34 -9.88 0.08
C CYS A 117 11.78 -8.45 0.43
N LEU A 118 11.63 -7.54 -0.53
CA LEU A 118 11.83 -6.09 -0.36
C LEU A 118 10.54 -5.31 -0.61
N GLY A 119 9.40 -6.00 -0.71
CA GLY A 119 8.13 -5.34 -0.98
C GLY A 119 6.98 -6.19 -0.50
N PHE A 120 6.28 -5.71 0.51
CA PHE A 120 5.06 -6.31 1.02
C PHE A 120 3.87 -5.57 0.43
N HIS A 121 3.11 -6.28 -0.40
CA HIS A 121 1.88 -5.78 -1.01
C HIS A 121 0.71 -6.42 -0.26
N VAL A 122 -0.02 -5.61 0.49
CA VAL A 122 -0.92 -6.06 1.55
C VAL A 122 -2.37 -6.04 1.06
N TRP A 123 -3.13 -7.10 1.32
CA TRP A 123 -4.57 -7.12 1.07
C TRP A 123 -5.32 -6.16 2.00
N PRO A 124 -6.46 -5.60 1.60
CA PRO A 124 -7.27 -4.68 2.41
C PRO A 124 -8.12 -5.38 3.48
N ASN A 125 -8.17 -6.70 3.45
CA ASN A 125 -8.88 -7.54 4.41
C ASN A 125 -7.89 -8.31 5.30
N THR A 126 -8.37 -8.83 6.42
CA THR A 126 -7.59 -9.77 7.25
C THR A 126 -7.81 -11.20 6.75
N ALA A 127 -6.97 -12.14 7.19
CA ALA A 127 -7.17 -13.55 6.92
C ALA A 127 -8.35 -14.14 7.71
N ALA A 128 -8.70 -13.55 8.84
CA ALA A 128 -9.81 -13.98 9.69
C ALA A 128 -11.17 -13.57 9.12
N ASP A 129 -11.22 -12.48 8.37
CA ASP A 129 -12.41 -11.97 7.71
C ASP A 129 -12.05 -11.52 6.28
N PRO A 130 -12.06 -12.46 5.31
CA PRO A 130 -11.63 -12.16 3.94
C PRO A 130 -12.67 -11.39 3.11
N ASP A 131 -13.93 -11.37 3.54
CA ASP A 131 -15.04 -10.81 2.79
C ASP A 131 -15.20 -9.29 3.02
N HIS A 132 -14.74 -8.79 4.17
CA HIS A 132 -14.79 -7.37 4.51
C HIS A 132 -13.43 -6.69 4.41
N ALA A 133 -13.41 -5.54 3.75
CA ALA A 133 -12.28 -4.63 3.76
C ALA A 133 -12.40 -3.70 4.96
N ASP A 134 -11.42 -3.74 5.86
CA ASP A 134 -11.38 -2.90 7.06
C ASP A 134 -10.53 -1.64 6.86
N GLU A 135 -10.15 -1.33 5.62
CA GLU A 135 -9.39 -0.13 5.26
C GLU A 135 -9.92 0.52 3.98
N LEU A 136 -10.23 1.81 4.05
CA LEU A 136 -10.27 2.67 2.86
C LEU A 136 -8.86 3.23 2.63
N ARG A 137 -8.35 3.06 1.42
CA ARG A 137 -7.00 3.46 1.02
C ARG A 137 -7.09 4.50 -0.09
N VAL A 138 -6.81 5.74 0.23
CA VAL A 138 -6.75 6.84 -0.74
C VAL A 138 -5.33 6.89 -1.31
N ASP A 139 -5.18 6.68 -2.61
CA ASP A 139 -3.88 6.76 -3.29
C ASP A 139 -3.82 8.04 -4.13
N LEU A 140 -2.88 8.91 -3.78
CA LEU A 140 -2.65 10.20 -4.42
C LEU A 140 -1.43 10.08 -5.33
N ASP A 141 -1.73 9.86 -6.60
CA ASP A 141 -0.76 9.43 -7.59
C ASP A 141 -0.43 10.59 -8.54
N PRO A 142 0.86 10.98 -8.69
CA PRO A 142 1.23 12.08 -9.55
C PRO A 142 1.13 11.72 -11.03
N ALA A 143 0.35 12.50 -11.78
CA ALA A 143 0.44 12.57 -13.24
C ALA A 143 1.77 13.21 -13.69
N PRO A 144 2.17 13.10 -14.97
CA PRO A 144 3.29 13.88 -15.51
C PRO A 144 3.10 15.38 -15.20
N GLY A 145 4.17 16.06 -14.76
CA GLY A 145 4.13 17.47 -14.35
C GLY A 145 3.78 17.72 -12.88
N VAL A 146 3.19 16.74 -12.18
CA VAL A 146 2.81 16.87 -10.77
C VAL A 146 3.99 16.60 -9.85
N GLY A 147 4.38 17.61 -9.08
CA GLY A 147 5.41 17.52 -8.04
C GLY A 147 4.85 17.15 -6.66
N PHE A 148 5.73 16.78 -5.73
CA PHE A 148 5.35 16.44 -4.36
C PHE A 148 4.62 17.56 -3.58
N PRO A 149 4.89 18.87 -3.78
CA PRO A 149 4.10 19.93 -3.15
C PRO A 149 2.61 19.87 -3.52
N MET A 150 2.28 19.57 -4.78
CA MET A 150 0.89 19.39 -5.21
C MET A 150 0.26 18.15 -4.56
N ILE A 151 1.05 17.08 -4.35
CA ILE A 151 0.59 15.88 -3.63
C ILE A 151 0.29 16.19 -2.16
N ARG A 152 1.12 17.02 -1.49
CA ARG A 152 0.84 17.50 -0.13
C ARG A 152 -0.46 18.30 -0.07
N GLU A 153 -0.65 19.22 -1.02
CA GLU A 153 -1.88 20.01 -1.12
C GLU A 153 -3.11 19.11 -1.33
N ALA A 154 -3.03 18.15 -2.25
CA ALA A 154 -4.08 17.16 -2.48
C ALA A 154 -4.38 16.32 -1.23
N ALA A 155 -3.36 15.94 -0.45
CA ALA A 155 -3.56 15.21 0.80
C ALA A 155 -4.25 16.07 1.87
N ALA A 156 -3.98 17.37 1.91
CA ALA A 156 -4.69 18.31 2.78
C ALA A 156 -6.18 18.43 2.41
N GLU A 157 -6.51 18.43 1.12
CA GLU A 157 -7.90 18.41 0.64
C GLU A 157 -8.63 17.11 1.02
N VAL A 158 -7.95 15.95 0.92
CA VAL A 158 -8.48 14.67 1.43
C VAL A 158 -8.76 14.76 2.92
N ARG A 159 -7.83 15.29 3.72
CA ARG A 159 -8.01 15.46 5.18
C ARG A 159 -9.20 16.37 5.46
N ALA A 160 -9.31 17.50 4.77
CA ALA A 160 -10.38 18.47 4.97
C ALA A 160 -11.76 17.86 4.67
N LEU A 161 -11.91 17.19 3.52
CA LEU A 161 -13.16 16.51 3.17
C LEU A 161 -13.53 15.43 4.19
N LEU A 162 -12.59 14.56 4.58
CA LEU A 162 -12.87 13.51 5.55
C LEU A 162 -13.20 14.08 6.94
N ALA A 163 -12.56 15.18 7.35
CA ALA A 163 -12.88 15.87 8.60
C ALA A 163 -14.30 16.47 8.61
N GLU A 164 -14.77 17.04 7.49
CA GLU A 164 -16.15 17.51 7.35
C GLU A 164 -17.17 16.38 7.51
N LEU A 165 -16.81 15.17 7.06
CA LEU A 165 -17.61 13.96 7.20
C LEU A 165 -17.46 13.28 8.57
N GLY A 166 -16.65 13.85 9.48
CA GLY A 166 -16.38 13.28 10.79
C GLY A 166 -15.51 12.01 10.75
N ILE A 167 -14.74 11.80 9.69
CA ILE A 167 -13.88 10.63 9.49
C ILE A 167 -12.41 11.03 9.73
N ALA A 168 -11.80 10.44 10.76
CA ALA A 168 -10.37 10.52 11.00
C ALA A 168 -9.59 9.68 9.98
N CYS A 169 -8.47 10.21 9.50
CA CYS A 169 -7.65 9.59 8.46
C CYS A 169 -6.16 9.78 8.76
N PHE A 170 -5.32 8.94 8.16
CA PHE A 170 -3.95 8.72 8.60
C PHE A 170 -3.00 8.64 7.39
N PRO A 171 -2.06 9.57 7.23
CA PRO A 171 -1.26 9.64 6.03
C PRO A 171 0.03 8.83 6.14
N LYS A 172 0.53 8.38 4.99
CA LYS A 172 1.88 7.82 4.84
C LYS A 172 2.49 8.22 3.50
N THR A 173 3.81 8.35 3.47
CA THR A 173 4.51 8.39 2.19
C THR A 173 4.43 7.03 1.51
N THR A 174 4.49 7.00 0.19
CA THR A 174 4.58 5.74 -0.55
C THR A 174 5.99 5.16 -0.55
N GLY A 175 7.00 5.96 -0.18
CA GLY A 175 8.41 5.68 -0.46
C GLY A 175 8.75 5.78 -1.96
N ASN A 176 7.88 6.43 -2.75
CA ASN A 176 8.09 6.75 -4.16
C ASN A 176 7.68 8.21 -4.42
N ARG A 177 6.69 8.48 -5.28
CA ARG A 177 6.32 9.85 -5.69
C ARG A 177 5.00 10.36 -5.09
N GLY A 178 4.14 9.47 -4.59
CA GLY A 178 2.81 9.79 -4.08
C GLY A 178 2.69 9.72 -2.56
N LEU A 179 1.48 10.00 -2.07
CA LEU A 179 1.05 9.81 -0.68
C LEU A 179 -0.13 8.84 -0.64
N HIS A 180 -0.23 8.04 0.42
CA HIS A 180 -1.50 7.37 0.73
C HIS A 180 -2.13 7.96 1.99
N VAL A 181 -3.45 7.98 2.04
CA VAL A 181 -4.24 8.30 3.24
C VAL A 181 -5.13 7.12 3.57
N TYR A 182 -5.07 6.64 4.81
CA TYR A 182 -5.78 5.45 5.27
C TYR A 182 -6.89 5.84 6.24
N VAL A 183 -7.99 5.12 6.18
CA VAL A 183 -9.08 5.14 7.17
C VAL A 183 -9.33 3.71 7.60
N ARG A 184 -9.31 3.44 8.92
CA ARG A 184 -9.75 2.15 9.46
C ARG A 184 -11.27 2.12 9.48
N LEU A 185 -11.83 1.10 8.86
CA LEU A 185 -13.26 0.90 8.75
C LEU A 185 -13.73 -0.16 9.77
N GLU A 186 -14.99 -0.03 10.18
CA GLU A 186 -15.71 -1.18 10.73
C GLU A 186 -15.75 -2.31 9.68
N PRO A 187 -15.59 -3.59 10.06
CA PRO A 187 -15.60 -4.72 9.12
C PRO A 187 -17.04 -5.05 8.68
N ARG A 188 -17.66 -4.12 7.94
CA ARG A 188 -19.06 -4.18 7.47
C ARG A 188 -19.18 -4.20 5.95
N TRP A 189 -18.15 -3.73 5.24
CA TRP A 189 -18.21 -3.48 3.80
C TRP A 189 -17.22 -4.34 3.04
N ASP A 190 -17.65 -4.86 1.90
CA ASP A 190 -16.78 -5.53 0.96
C ASP A 190 -15.95 -4.52 0.13
N GLY A 191 -14.95 -5.03 -0.60
CA GLY A 191 -14.10 -4.17 -1.44
C GLY A 191 -14.87 -3.43 -2.55
N TYR A 192 -16.02 -3.95 -2.99
CA TYR A 192 -16.86 -3.28 -3.98
C TYR A 192 -17.46 -2.00 -3.41
N THR A 193 -18.01 -2.09 -2.19
CA THR A 193 -18.62 -0.97 -1.48
C THR A 193 -17.57 0.06 -1.05
N VAL A 194 -16.42 -0.39 -0.55
CA VAL A 194 -15.29 0.51 -0.22
C VAL A 194 -14.80 1.27 -1.46
N ARG A 195 -14.72 0.60 -2.62
CA ARG A 195 -14.38 1.29 -3.88
C ARG A 195 -15.45 2.32 -4.28
N ALA A 196 -16.74 2.01 -4.14
CA ALA A 196 -17.82 2.94 -4.47
C ALA A 196 -17.72 4.24 -3.66
N ALA A 197 -17.48 4.13 -2.36
CA ALA A 197 -17.17 5.27 -1.49
C ALA A 197 -15.92 6.04 -1.96
N SER A 198 -14.85 5.32 -2.32
CA SER A 198 -13.63 5.95 -2.84
C SER A 198 -13.86 6.72 -4.15
N VAL A 199 -14.73 6.23 -5.04
CA VAL A 199 -15.12 6.92 -6.28
C VAL A 199 -15.86 8.22 -5.96
N ALA A 200 -16.84 8.18 -5.05
CA ALA A 200 -17.61 9.35 -4.65
C ALA A 200 -16.71 10.43 -4.02
N MET A 201 -15.77 10.02 -3.16
CA MET A 201 -14.76 10.89 -2.58
C MET A 201 -13.88 11.54 -3.67
N ALA A 202 -13.36 10.74 -4.63
CA ALA A 202 -12.54 11.25 -5.73
C ALA A 202 -13.28 12.31 -6.56
N ARG A 203 -14.58 12.10 -6.84
CA ARG A 203 -15.44 13.05 -7.55
C ARG A 203 -15.72 14.31 -6.74
N GLU A 204 -15.94 14.18 -5.44
CA GLU A 204 -16.12 15.33 -4.55
C GLU A 204 -14.85 16.19 -4.51
N LEU A 205 -13.69 15.57 -4.38
CA LEU A 205 -12.39 16.24 -4.42
C LEU A 205 -12.14 16.95 -5.76
N GLU A 206 -12.40 16.28 -6.90
CA GLU A 206 -12.29 16.90 -8.22
C GLU A 206 -13.28 18.06 -8.42
N ARG A 207 -14.51 17.97 -7.90
CA ARG A 207 -15.49 19.07 -7.97
C ARG A 207 -15.04 20.30 -7.17
N ARG A 208 -14.39 20.10 -6.02
CA ARG A 208 -13.91 21.18 -5.16
C ARG A 208 -12.62 21.81 -5.67
N ARG A 209 -11.71 21.00 -6.18
CA ARG A 209 -10.38 21.39 -6.65
C ARG A 209 -10.08 20.82 -8.04
N PRO A 210 -10.84 21.21 -9.09
CA PRO A 210 -10.66 20.67 -10.44
C PRO A 210 -9.33 21.08 -11.07
N ASP A 211 -8.67 22.11 -10.52
CA ASP A 211 -7.34 22.59 -10.86
C ASP A 211 -6.22 21.67 -10.36
N LEU A 212 -6.47 20.90 -9.29
CA LEU A 212 -5.45 20.12 -8.58
C LEU A 212 -5.70 18.62 -8.62
N LEU A 213 -6.96 18.20 -8.51
CA LEU A 213 -7.37 16.80 -8.32
C LEU A 213 -8.18 16.30 -9.51
N THR A 214 -8.06 15.01 -9.80
CA THR A 214 -8.84 14.37 -10.85
C THR A 214 -9.28 12.94 -10.52
N ALA A 215 -10.52 12.61 -10.91
CA ALA A 215 -11.05 11.25 -10.91
C ALA A 215 -11.04 10.62 -12.32
N SER A 216 -10.40 11.25 -13.31
CA SER A 216 -10.28 10.73 -14.67
C SER A 216 -9.41 9.47 -14.71
N TRP A 217 -10.04 8.34 -15.07
CA TRP A 217 -9.35 7.05 -15.15
C TRP A 217 -8.29 7.02 -16.26
N TRP A 218 -8.59 7.61 -17.41
CA TRP A 218 -7.70 7.68 -18.56
C TRP A 218 -6.56 8.67 -18.34
N LYS A 219 -5.32 8.27 -18.65
CA LYS A 219 -4.14 9.08 -18.35
C LYS A 219 -4.11 10.39 -19.14
N GLU A 220 -4.59 10.35 -20.38
CA GLU A 220 -4.70 11.47 -21.30
C GLU A 220 -5.66 12.57 -20.80
N GLU A 221 -6.63 12.23 -19.97
CA GLU A 221 -7.62 13.17 -19.43
C GLU A 221 -7.15 13.83 -18.11
N ARG A 222 -6.09 13.31 -17.49
CA ARG A 222 -5.63 13.79 -16.17
C ARG A 222 -5.02 15.17 -16.22
N GLY A 223 -4.31 15.51 -17.31
CA GLY A 223 -3.50 16.74 -17.35
C GLY A 223 -2.47 16.76 -16.22
N GLU A 224 -2.08 17.95 -15.77
CA GLU A 224 -1.14 18.17 -14.67
C GLU A 224 -1.85 18.18 -13.30
N ARG A 225 -2.64 17.13 -13.01
CA ARG A 225 -3.43 17.00 -11.78
C ARG A 225 -3.10 15.72 -11.02
N VAL A 226 -3.28 15.75 -9.71
CA VAL A 226 -3.16 14.60 -8.81
C VAL A 226 -4.33 13.65 -9.08
N PHE A 227 -4.02 12.43 -9.49
CA PHE A 227 -5.04 11.41 -9.67
C PHE A 227 -5.35 10.74 -8.34
N VAL A 228 -6.63 10.71 -7.97
CA VAL A 228 -7.12 9.92 -6.84
C VAL A 228 -7.43 8.52 -7.34
N ASP A 229 -6.52 7.57 -7.14
CA ASP A 229 -6.67 6.21 -7.67
C ASP A 229 -7.65 5.37 -6.82
N PHE A 230 -8.94 5.60 -7.04
CA PHE A 230 -10.02 4.88 -6.39
C PHE A 230 -9.99 3.36 -6.65
N ASN A 231 -9.33 2.90 -7.71
CA ASN A 231 -9.25 1.47 -8.03
C ASN A 231 -8.27 0.70 -7.15
N GLN A 232 -7.48 1.37 -6.30
CA GLN A 232 -6.71 0.70 -5.26
C GLN A 232 -7.59 -0.02 -4.21
N ASN A 233 -8.84 0.42 -4.06
CA ASN A 233 -9.84 -0.22 -3.20
C ASN A 233 -10.62 -1.33 -3.89
N ALA A 234 -10.37 -1.61 -5.18
CA ALA A 234 -11.05 -2.71 -5.85
C ALA A 234 -10.74 -4.06 -5.16
N PRO A 235 -11.70 -5.00 -5.11
CA PRO A 235 -11.48 -6.33 -4.53
C PRO A 235 -10.24 -7.01 -5.09
N HIS A 236 -9.54 -7.77 -4.25
CA HIS A 236 -8.31 -8.49 -4.59
C HIS A 236 -7.10 -7.61 -4.97
N ARG A 237 -7.20 -6.27 -4.89
CA ARG A 237 -6.03 -5.39 -5.01
C ARG A 237 -5.19 -5.46 -3.75
N THR A 238 -3.90 -5.25 -3.95
CA THR A 238 -2.94 -5.10 -2.86
C THR A 238 -2.33 -3.73 -2.97
N VAL A 239 -2.03 -3.13 -1.83
CA VAL A 239 -1.38 -1.82 -1.74
C VAL A 239 -0.08 -2.00 -0.98
N PHE A 240 0.94 -1.24 -1.36
CA PHE A 240 2.24 -1.31 -0.70
C PHE A 240 2.12 -0.94 0.79
N GLY A 241 2.56 -1.85 1.66
CA GLY A 241 2.32 -1.82 3.10
C GLY A 241 2.90 -0.57 3.79
N ALA A 242 2.24 -0.13 4.84
CA ALA A 242 2.84 0.82 5.79
C ALA A 242 4.08 0.20 6.44
N TRP A 243 5.08 1.03 6.76
CA TRP A 243 6.37 0.64 7.35
C TRP A 243 7.21 -0.32 6.49
N SER A 244 6.77 -0.65 5.28
CA SER A 244 7.55 -1.51 4.38
C SER A 244 8.62 -0.71 3.65
N VAL A 245 9.84 -1.25 3.59
CA VAL A 245 10.92 -0.68 2.78
C VAL A 245 10.63 -0.94 1.31
N ARG A 246 10.84 0.05 0.45
CA ARG A 246 10.70 -0.04 -1.01
C ARG A 246 11.96 -0.63 -1.61
N ALA A 247 11.78 -1.41 -2.67
CA ALA A 247 12.86 -1.89 -3.49
C ALA A 247 13.39 -0.79 -4.44
N ASN A 248 14.00 0.24 -3.87
CA ASN A 248 14.75 1.26 -4.61
C ASN A 248 16.19 1.37 -4.07
N PRO A 249 17.14 1.94 -4.82
CA PRO A 249 18.55 1.98 -4.43
C PRO A 249 18.84 2.63 -3.07
N HIS A 250 17.96 3.53 -2.61
CA HIS A 250 18.11 4.29 -1.37
C HIS A 250 17.36 3.71 -0.17
N GLY A 251 16.66 2.58 -0.33
CA GLY A 251 15.95 1.91 0.78
C GLY A 251 14.88 2.79 1.44
N GLN A 252 14.14 3.58 0.65
CA GLN A 252 13.07 4.44 1.20
C GLN A 252 11.94 3.60 1.79
N VAL A 253 11.22 4.16 2.76
CA VAL A 253 10.12 3.50 3.47
C VAL A 253 8.79 4.11 3.03
N SER A 254 7.78 3.26 2.90
CA SER A 254 6.37 3.67 2.87
C SER A 254 5.97 4.05 4.30
N ALA A 255 6.33 5.26 4.74
CA ALA A 255 6.38 5.61 6.15
C ALA A 255 5.16 6.45 6.58
N PRO A 256 4.39 5.97 7.58
CA PRO A 256 3.42 6.78 8.30
C PRO A 256 4.00 8.04 8.93
N PHE A 257 3.21 9.10 8.95
CA PHE A 257 3.53 10.38 9.60
C PHE A 257 2.26 11.04 10.15
N THR A 258 2.41 12.02 11.03
CA THR A 258 1.28 12.78 11.58
C THR A 258 0.90 13.93 10.64
N TRP A 259 -0.34 14.40 10.68
CA TRP A 259 -0.76 15.49 9.79
C TRP A 259 0.01 16.80 9.99
N ASP A 260 0.56 17.03 11.19
CA ASP A 260 1.35 18.23 11.49
C ASP A 260 2.70 18.22 10.75
N GLU A 261 3.14 17.06 10.28
CA GLU A 261 4.39 16.91 9.51
C GLU A 261 4.18 17.03 8.00
N LEU A 262 2.93 17.21 7.53
CA LEU A 262 2.62 17.20 6.11
C LEU A 262 3.42 18.26 5.33
N SER A 263 3.66 19.44 5.92
CA SER A 263 4.44 20.53 5.30
C SER A 263 5.91 20.19 5.10
N ASP A 264 6.47 19.33 5.95
CA ASP A 264 7.93 19.14 6.10
C ASP A 264 8.39 17.73 5.70
N VAL A 265 7.46 16.79 5.50
CA VAL A 265 7.79 15.38 5.25
C VAL A 265 8.43 15.15 3.88
N GLU A 266 9.74 14.91 3.82
CA GLU A 266 10.42 14.59 2.54
C GLU A 266 10.58 13.07 2.35
N PRO A 267 9.97 12.45 1.32
CA PRO A 267 10.11 11.01 1.08
C PRO A 267 11.56 10.49 0.95
N PRO A 268 12.53 11.23 0.38
CA PRO A 268 13.93 10.84 0.37
C PRO A 268 14.56 10.67 1.76
N ASP A 269 14.05 11.37 2.77
CA ASP A 269 14.61 11.36 4.13
C ASP A 269 14.08 10.18 4.97
N LEU A 270 13.06 9.48 4.48
CA LEU A 270 12.42 8.35 5.15
C LEU A 270 12.97 7.03 4.60
N THR A 271 13.97 6.47 5.27
CA THR A 271 14.74 5.31 4.81
C THR A 271 14.85 4.23 5.89
N VAL A 272 15.32 3.05 5.49
CA VAL A 272 15.66 1.93 6.38
C VAL A 272 16.54 2.34 7.56
N ALA A 273 17.40 3.36 7.40
CA ALA A 273 18.30 3.84 8.45
C ALA A 273 17.69 4.96 9.32
N THR A 274 16.82 5.80 8.75
CA THR A 274 16.35 7.04 9.39
C THR A 274 14.99 6.90 10.06
N VAL A 275 14.18 5.93 9.65
CA VAL A 275 12.86 5.67 10.25
C VAL A 275 12.95 5.04 11.66
N PRO A 276 13.83 4.07 11.96
CA PRO A 276 13.88 3.47 13.30
C PRO A 276 14.13 4.48 14.44
N PRO A 277 15.10 5.42 14.33
CA PRO A 277 15.28 6.45 15.37
C PRO A 277 14.05 7.34 15.56
N ARG A 278 13.31 7.62 14.49
CA ARG A 278 12.07 8.41 14.53
C ARG A 278 10.96 7.66 15.27
N VAL A 279 10.74 6.38 14.98
CA VAL A 279 9.76 5.55 15.70
C VAL A 279 10.13 5.40 17.18
N ALA A 280 11.41 5.21 17.51
CA ALA A 280 11.85 5.13 18.90
C ALA A 280 11.63 6.42 19.70
N ARG A 281 11.70 7.59 19.02
CA ARG A 281 11.50 8.90 19.64
C ARG A 281 10.03 9.27 19.77
N ASP A 282 9.25 9.07 18.71
CA ASP A 282 7.90 9.65 18.56
C ASP A 282 6.78 8.61 18.70
N GLY A 283 7.10 7.32 18.65
CA GLY A 283 6.14 6.23 18.60
C GLY A 283 5.48 6.07 17.22
N ASP A 284 4.29 5.46 17.20
CA ASP A 284 3.50 5.22 16.00
C ASP A 284 2.57 6.42 15.68
N PRO A 285 2.76 7.13 14.55
CA PRO A 285 1.85 8.19 14.10
C PRO A 285 0.40 7.73 13.88
N TRP A 286 0.18 6.43 13.70
CA TRP A 286 -1.13 5.83 13.48
C TRP A 286 -1.74 5.19 14.74
N ALA A 287 -1.13 5.35 15.92
CA ALA A 287 -1.59 4.72 17.16
C ALA A 287 -3.06 5.04 17.54
N ALA A 288 -3.57 6.20 17.13
CA ALA A 288 -4.94 6.64 17.40
C ALA A 288 -5.98 6.11 16.39
N MET A 289 -5.57 5.27 15.43
CA MET A 289 -6.45 4.75 14.39
C MET A 289 -7.47 3.76 14.97
N THR A 290 -8.76 4.11 14.90
CA THR A 290 -9.88 3.28 15.34
C THR A 290 -10.85 2.99 14.19
N PRO A 291 -11.60 1.88 14.22
CA PRO A 291 -12.67 1.61 13.25
C PRO A 291 -13.73 2.70 13.21
N GLN A 292 -14.15 3.06 12.01
CA GLN A 292 -15.12 4.13 11.73
C GLN A 292 -16.12 3.69 10.66
N SER A 293 -17.26 4.39 10.59
CA SER A 293 -18.24 4.12 9.56
C SER A 293 -17.88 4.73 8.21
N LEU A 294 -18.11 3.97 7.13
CA LEU A 294 -18.01 4.43 5.74
C LEU A 294 -19.29 5.13 5.26
N ASP A 295 -20.38 5.04 6.01
CA ASP A 295 -21.71 5.50 5.61
C ASP A 295 -21.73 6.95 5.05
N PRO A 296 -21.04 7.95 5.65
CA PRO A 296 -21.03 9.32 5.09
C PRO A 296 -20.50 9.42 3.65
N LEU A 297 -19.53 8.58 3.27
CA LEU A 297 -19.03 8.52 1.89
C LEU A 297 -19.98 7.76 0.97
N LEU A 298 -20.72 6.78 1.50
CA LEU A 298 -21.75 6.07 0.76
C LEU A 298 -22.96 6.96 0.46
N GLU A 299 -23.31 7.88 1.36
CA GLU A 299 -24.33 8.90 1.09
C GLU A 299 -23.92 9.80 -0.09
N LEU A 300 -22.64 10.17 -0.21
CA LEU A 300 -22.13 10.89 -1.39
C LEU A 300 -22.25 10.04 -2.65
N HIS A 301 -21.96 8.74 -2.56
CA HIS A 301 -22.11 7.80 -3.67
C HIS A 301 -23.58 7.70 -4.13
N GLU A 302 -24.51 7.53 -3.19
CA GLU A 302 -25.95 7.47 -3.47
C GLU A 302 -26.45 8.75 -4.14
N ARG A 303 -25.98 9.91 -3.68
CA ARG A 303 -26.29 11.21 -4.30
C ARG A 303 -25.77 11.29 -5.75
N ASP A 304 -24.54 10.87 -6.00
CA ASP A 304 -23.97 10.83 -7.36
C ASP A 304 -24.81 9.92 -8.27
N MET A 305 -25.20 8.74 -7.78
CA MET A 305 -26.03 7.79 -8.53
C MET A 305 -27.44 8.32 -8.80
N ALA A 306 -28.06 8.97 -7.81
CA ALA A 306 -29.37 9.63 -7.96
C ALA A 306 -29.33 10.80 -8.95
N ALA A 307 -28.17 11.47 -9.08
CA ALA A 307 -27.93 12.49 -10.09
C ALA A 307 -27.63 11.92 -11.49
N GLY A 308 -27.67 10.59 -11.66
CA GLY A 308 -27.50 9.91 -12.94
C GLY A 308 -26.04 9.68 -13.35
N LEU A 309 -25.09 9.82 -12.42
CA LEU A 309 -23.70 9.47 -12.72
C LEU A 309 -23.58 7.95 -12.87
N MET A 310 -22.76 7.53 -13.84
CA MET A 310 -22.40 6.12 -14.02
C MET A 310 -21.35 5.70 -12.98
N ASP A 311 -21.12 4.39 -12.82
CA ASP A 311 -19.95 3.92 -12.07
C ASP A 311 -18.66 4.36 -12.79
N ALA A 312 -17.57 4.55 -12.04
CA ALA A 312 -16.28 4.84 -12.62
C ALA A 312 -15.70 3.59 -13.34
N PRO A 313 -14.88 3.76 -14.38
CA PRO A 313 -14.27 2.64 -15.09
C PRO A 313 -13.50 1.69 -14.16
N TRP A 314 -13.70 0.39 -14.37
CA TRP A 314 -12.95 -0.65 -13.68
C TRP A 314 -11.69 -1.01 -14.47
N PRO A 315 -10.61 -1.47 -13.81
CA PRO A 315 -9.44 -1.96 -14.53
C PRO A 315 -9.83 -3.12 -15.46
N PRO A 316 -9.22 -3.27 -16.65
CA PRO A 316 -9.67 -4.23 -17.67
C PRO A 316 -9.73 -5.70 -17.23
N VAL A 317 -8.98 -6.05 -16.17
CA VAL A 317 -8.93 -7.41 -15.60
C VAL A 317 -10.17 -7.78 -14.77
N TYR A 318 -11.03 -6.81 -14.42
CA TYR A 318 -12.27 -7.05 -13.70
C TYR A 318 -13.42 -7.33 -14.68
N PRO A 319 -14.43 -8.13 -14.27
CA PRO A 319 -15.66 -8.26 -15.04
C PRO A 319 -16.33 -6.90 -15.24
N LYS A 320 -17.17 -6.77 -16.27
CA LYS A 320 -17.94 -5.54 -16.48
C LYS A 320 -18.96 -5.40 -15.36
N MET A 321 -18.96 -4.24 -14.71
CA MET A 321 -19.82 -3.99 -13.56
C MET A 321 -21.14 -3.33 -13.96
N PRO A 322 -22.20 -3.49 -13.15
CA PRO A 322 -23.46 -2.79 -13.36
C PRO A 322 -23.24 -1.27 -13.42
N ASN A 323 -23.96 -0.59 -14.33
CA ASN A 323 -23.84 0.84 -14.55
C ASN A 323 -22.42 1.34 -14.89
N GLU A 324 -21.49 0.46 -15.30
CA GLU A 324 -20.17 0.84 -15.81
C GLU A 324 -20.30 1.35 -17.26
N PRO A 325 -19.68 2.50 -17.60
CA PRO A 325 -19.64 3.00 -18.97
C PRO A 325 -19.10 1.94 -19.95
N PRO A 326 -19.41 2.05 -21.25
CA PRO A 326 -18.76 1.22 -22.26
C PRO A 326 -17.23 1.32 -22.12
N ARG A 327 -16.56 0.17 -22.07
CA ARG A 327 -15.10 0.12 -22.09
C ARG A 327 -14.65 0.49 -23.50
N VAL A 328 -14.46 1.78 -23.74
CA VAL A 328 -13.79 2.24 -24.95
C VAL A 328 -12.34 1.76 -24.86
N ALA A 329 -11.80 1.15 -25.92
CA ALA A 329 -10.37 0.88 -25.95
C ALA A 329 -9.64 2.24 -25.82
N PRO A 330 -8.53 2.34 -25.05
CA PRO A 330 -7.73 3.56 -25.04
C PRO A 330 -7.46 3.95 -26.48
N SER A 331 -7.78 5.20 -26.83
CA SER A 331 -7.51 5.68 -28.18
C SER A 331 -6.02 5.42 -28.44
N ARG A 332 -5.70 4.71 -29.53
CA ARG A 332 -4.32 4.59 -29.97
C ARG A 332 -3.91 6.01 -30.34
N ALA A 333 -3.32 6.76 -29.42
CA ALA A 333 -2.56 7.93 -29.77
C ALA A 333 -1.60 7.49 -30.87
N ARG A 334 -1.82 8.02 -32.08
CA ARG A 334 -0.88 7.85 -33.17
C ARG A 334 0.48 8.26 -32.61
N LYS A 335 1.47 7.37 -32.71
CA LYS A 335 2.85 7.84 -32.66
C LYS A 335 2.97 8.82 -33.81
N ASP A 336 3.08 10.10 -33.49
CA ASP A 336 3.61 11.06 -34.45
C ASP A 336 5.02 10.56 -34.76
N THR A 337 5.14 9.97 -35.95
CA THR A 337 6.41 9.84 -36.63
C THR A 337 6.73 11.22 -37.18
N ASP A 338 7.70 11.88 -36.55
CA ASP A 338 8.76 12.63 -37.23
C ASP A 338 10.00 12.71 -36.33
#